data_AF-A0A4Y8I3B3-F1
#
_entry.id   AF-A0A4Y8I3B3-F1
#
_cell.length_a   1.000
_cell.length_b   1.000
_cell.length_c   1.000
_cell.angle_alpha   90.00
_cell.angle_beta   90.00
_cell.angle_gamma   90.00
#
_symmetry.space_group_name_H-M   'P 1'
#
loop_
_entity.id
_entity.type
_entity.pdbx_description
1 polymer ?
#
loop_
_entity_poly.entity_id
_entity_poly.type
_entity_poly.pdbx_seq_one_letter_code
_entity_poly.pdbx_strand_id
1 'polypeptide(L)'
;MVIIIRSFIFFFILTLSLSNLQAQIPDKFFNLRVLPTDISKRDLINTMKGATKGLGVRCEFCHVGEGDDLSKFDFVSDDKEHKKIA
;
A
#
# COMPACT_ATOMS: atom_id res chain seq x y z
N MET A 1 -31.92 14.39 38.01
CA MET A 1 -31.14 14.99 36.90
C MET A 1 -29.72 14.41 36.76
N VAL A 2 -29.45 13.17 37.19
CA VAL A 2 -28.10 12.52 37.09
C VAL A 2 -28.15 11.25 36.23
N ILE A 3 -29.31 10.60 36.13
CA ILE A 3 -29.51 9.37 35.32
C ILE A 3 -29.58 9.67 33.82
N ILE A 4 -30.13 10.83 33.43
CA ILE A 4 -30.19 11.29 32.02
C ILE A 4 -28.77 11.58 31.50
N ILE A 5 -27.89 12.13 32.36
CA ILE A 5 -26.50 12.47 32.01
C ILE A 5 -25.65 11.21 31.83
N ARG A 6 -25.89 10.13 32.60
CA ARG A 6 -25.19 8.84 32.43
C ARG A 6 -25.60 8.07 31.16
N SER A 7 -26.83 8.24 30.68
CA SER A 7 -27.26 7.64 29.39
C SER A 7 -26.68 8.37 28.18
N PHE A 8 -26.43 9.68 28.28
CA PHE A 8 -25.78 10.42 27.21
C PHE A 8 -24.29 10.08 27.04
N ILE A 9 -23.61 9.73 28.14
CA ILE A 9 -22.20 9.29 28.09
C ILE A 9 -22.06 7.93 27.39
N PHE A 10 -23.08 7.07 27.45
CA PHE A 10 -23.07 5.75 26.82
C PHE A 10 -23.37 5.78 25.31
N PHE A 11 -24.02 6.84 24.81
CA PHE A 11 -24.38 6.96 23.39
C PHE A 11 -23.29 7.65 22.53
N PHE A 12 -22.24 8.17 23.16
CA PHE A 12 -21.14 8.86 22.46
C PHE A 12 -19.90 7.97 22.22
N ILE A 13 -19.94 6.68 22.59
CA ILE A 13 -18.85 5.72 22.36
C ILE A 13 -19.23 4.73 21.25
N LEU A 14 -19.80 5.23 20.14
CA LEU A 14 -20.04 4.43 18.92
C LEU A 14 -19.50 5.13 17.66
N THR A 15 -18.55 6.06 17.80
CA THR A 15 -17.77 6.49 16.65
C THR A 15 -16.77 5.38 16.32
N LEU A 16 -17.23 4.38 15.56
CA LEU A 16 -16.35 3.47 14.82
C LEU A 16 -15.38 4.34 14.01
N SER A 17 -14.11 4.38 14.42
CA SER A 17 -13.02 4.85 13.59
C SER A 17 -12.76 3.84 12.48
N LEU A 18 -13.63 3.81 11.48
CA LEU A 18 -13.47 3.08 10.22
C LEU A 18 -12.71 3.95 9.23
N SER A 19 -11.38 4.01 9.36
CA SER A 19 -10.54 4.46 8.24
C SER A 19 -9.07 4.15 8.50
N ASN A 20 -8.73 2.85 8.42
CA ASN A 20 -7.48 2.47 7.75
C ASN A 20 -7.88 1.98 6.36
N LEU A 21 -8.15 2.92 5.45
CA LEU A 21 -8.17 2.64 4.03
C LEU A 21 -6.69 2.47 3.63
N GLN A 22 -6.12 1.32 4.00
CA GLN A 22 -4.74 0.98 3.66
C GLN A 22 -4.59 1.15 2.16
N ALA A 23 -3.66 2.02 1.73
CA ALA A 23 -3.41 2.29 0.32
C ALA A 23 -3.33 0.97 -0.46
N GLN A 24 -4.32 0.73 -1.32
CA GLN A 24 -4.43 -0.54 -2.00
C GLN A 24 -3.44 -0.60 -3.16
N ILE A 25 -2.58 -1.62 -3.14
CA ILE A 25 -1.83 -2.04 -4.33
C ILE A 25 -2.87 -2.41 -5.41
N PRO A 26 -2.70 -1.95 -6.66
CA PRO A 26 -3.65 -2.23 -7.73
C PRO A 26 -3.87 -3.73 -7.94
N ASP A 27 -5.04 -4.11 -8.43
CA ASP A 27 -5.37 -5.50 -8.77
C ASP A 27 -4.87 -5.92 -10.16
N LYS A 28 -4.48 -4.95 -10.99
CA LYS A 28 -3.91 -5.17 -12.32
C LYS A 28 -2.53 -4.57 -12.40
N PHE A 29 -1.64 -5.27 -13.09
CA PHE A 29 -0.24 -4.88 -13.27
C PHE A 29 0.05 -4.70 -14.76
N PHE A 30 0.89 -3.73 -15.07
CA PHE A 30 1.31 -3.42 -16.44
C PHE A 30 2.83 -3.29 -16.48
N ASN A 31 3.41 -3.41 -17.68
CA ASN A 31 4.85 -3.31 -17.91
C ASN A 31 5.69 -4.37 -17.14
N LEU A 32 5.14 -5.57 -16.95
CA LEU A 32 5.91 -6.73 -16.48
C LEU A 32 6.75 -7.27 -17.65
N ARG A 33 8.08 -7.09 -17.59
CA ARG A 33 9.02 -7.54 -18.64
C ARG A 33 9.75 -8.83 -18.30
N VAL A 34 10.02 -9.06 -17.02
CA VAL A 34 10.77 -10.22 -16.51
C VAL A 34 9.87 -11.22 -15.80
N LEU A 35 8.90 -10.74 -15.02
CA LEU A 35 7.94 -11.57 -14.31
C LEU A 35 6.78 -12.01 -15.24
N PRO A 36 6.17 -13.18 -15.00
CA PRO A 36 5.03 -13.65 -15.78
C PRO A 36 3.88 -12.63 -15.79
N THR A 37 3.25 -12.44 -16.95
CA THR A 37 2.15 -11.48 -17.09
C THR A 37 0.85 -11.93 -16.42
N ASP A 38 0.72 -13.22 -16.12
CA ASP A 38 -0.38 -13.88 -15.42
C ASP A 38 -0.09 -14.11 -13.93
N ILE A 39 1.01 -13.56 -13.40
CA ILE A 39 1.42 -13.70 -11.99
C ILE A 39 0.29 -13.25 -11.04
N SER A 40 0.10 -14.01 -9.95
CA SER A 40 -0.87 -13.62 -8.94
C SER A 40 -0.43 -12.35 -8.20
N LYS A 41 -1.39 -11.51 -7.79
CA LYS A 41 -1.13 -10.31 -6.97
C LYS A 41 -0.27 -10.63 -5.74
N ARG A 42 -0.56 -11.76 -5.07
CA ARG A 42 0.17 -12.18 -3.89
C ARG A 42 1.64 -12.45 -4.22
N ASP A 43 1.92 -13.19 -5.29
CA ASP A 43 3.27 -13.60 -5.65
C ASP A 43 4.09 -12.42 -6.17
N LEU A 44 3.45 -11.50 -6.92
CA LEU A 44 4.10 -10.26 -7.33
C LEU A 44 4.51 -9.41 -6.11
N ILE A 45 3.58 -9.20 -5.16
CA ILE A 45 3.87 -8.43 -3.94
C ILE A 45 4.97 -9.11 -3.12
N ASN A 46 4.96 -10.44 -3.01
CA ASN A 46 6.00 -11.18 -2.30
C ASN A 46 7.37 -11.02 -2.96
N THR A 47 7.42 -11.08 -4.29
CA THR A 47 8.65 -10.86 -5.06
C THR A 47 9.19 -9.45 -4.80
N MET A 48 8.36 -8.42 -4.88
CA MET A 48 8.78 -7.03 -4.65
C MET A 48 9.24 -6.81 -3.20
N LYS A 49 8.53 -7.36 -2.21
CA LYS A 49 8.96 -7.33 -0.79
C LYS A 49 10.30 -8.04 -0.59
N GLY A 50 10.52 -9.14 -1.28
CA GLY A 50 11.80 -9.86 -1.30
C GLY A 50 12.92 -9.00 -1.85
N ALA A 51 12.69 -8.33 -2.99
CA ALA A 51 13.65 -7.42 -3.61
C ALA A 51 14.03 -6.25 -2.69
N THR A 52 13.04 -5.55 -2.12
CA THR A 52 13.29 -4.44 -1.19
C THR A 52 14.05 -4.90 0.05
N LYS A 53 13.70 -6.08 0.59
CA LYS A 53 14.36 -6.65 1.77
C LYS A 53 15.81 -7.05 1.47
N GLY A 54 16.08 -7.65 0.31
CA GLY A 54 17.42 -8.06 -0.10
C GLY A 54 18.36 -6.86 -0.32
N LEU A 55 17.82 -5.75 -0.82
CA LEU A 55 18.57 -4.52 -1.06
C LEU A 55 18.62 -3.56 0.15
N GLY A 56 17.80 -3.79 1.18
CA GLY A 56 17.71 -2.89 2.34
C GLY A 56 17.09 -1.52 2.02
N VAL A 57 16.27 -1.44 0.97
CA VAL A 57 15.63 -0.22 0.48
C VAL A 57 14.12 -0.29 0.61
N ARG A 58 13.42 0.81 0.32
CA ARG A 58 11.96 0.86 0.26
C ARG A 58 11.45 0.96 -1.18
N CYS A 59 10.13 0.87 -1.37
CA CYS A 59 9.47 0.89 -2.68
C CYS A 59 9.88 2.10 -3.54
N GLU A 60 10.00 3.27 -2.92
CA GLU A 60 10.40 4.53 -3.56
C GLU A 60 11.84 4.53 -4.07
N PHE A 61 12.65 3.50 -3.78
CA PHE A 61 13.96 3.39 -4.39
C PHE A 61 13.86 3.11 -5.90
N CYS A 62 12.93 2.23 -6.30
CA CYS A 62 12.71 1.86 -7.70
C CYS A 62 11.44 2.46 -8.30
N HIS A 63 10.37 2.62 -7.53
CA HIS A 63 9.10 3.15 -8.03
C HIS A 63 8.98 4.66 -7.85
N VAL A 64 8.31 5.32 -8.80
CA VAL A 64 8.00 6.74 -8.72
C VAL A 64 6.85 6.92 -7.73
N GLY A 65 7.06 7.68 -6.67
CA GLY A 65 6.12 7.81 -5.55
C GLY A 65 6.85 8.14 -4.24
N GLU A 66 6.09 8.53 -3.22
CA GLU A 66 6.64 9.01 -1.94
C GLU A 66 5.81 8.56 -0.74
N GLY A 67 6.50 8.24 0.36
CA GLY A 67 5.90 7.93 1.65
C GLY A 67 5.29 6.53 1.74
N ASP A 68 4.37 6.37 2.70
CA ASP A 68 3.72 5.08 3.00
C ASP A 68 2.40 4.88 2.23
N ASP A 69 1.91 5.92 1.56
CA ASP A 69 0.69 5.87 0.77
C ASP A 69 0.96 5.32 -0.63
N LEU A 70 0.82 4.00 -0.77
CA LEU A 70 1.01 3.29 -2.03
C LEU A 70 0.08 3.74 -3.16
N SER A 71 -1.01 4.48 -2.89
CA SER A 71 -1.90 4.99 -3.93
C SER A 71 -1.27 6.14 -4.74
N LYS A 72 -0.22 6.76 -4.19
CA LYS A 72 0.55 7.83 -4.85
C LYS A 72 1.70 7.32 -5.71
N PHE A 73 1.86 6.00 -5.82
CA PHE A 73 2.93 5.39 -6.57
C PHE A 73 2.50 5.13 -8.01
N ASP A 74 3.34 5.54 -8.96
CA ASP A 74 3.33 5.04 -10.32
C ASP A 74 4.24 3.81 -10.41
N PHE A 75 3.63 2.64 -10.25
CA PHE A 75 4.31 1.35 -10.36
C PHE A 75 4.72 1.01 -11.80
N VAL A 76 4.07 1.62 -12.81
CA VAL A 76 4.28 1.30 -14.23
C VAL A 76 5.48 2.05 -14.79
N SER A 77 5.71 3.29 -14.36
CA SER A 77 6.82 4.15 -14.82
C SER A 77 8.20 3.52 -14.59
N ASP A 78 9.06 3.66 -15.59
CA ASP A 78 10.48 3.28 -15.57
C ASP A 78 11.40 4.51 -15.45
N ASP A 79 10.88 5.66 -14.99
CA ASP A 79 11.64 6.92 -14.92
C ASP A 79 12.80 6.88 -13.92
N LYS A 80 12.76 5.95 -12.94
CA LYS A 80 13.87 5.72 -12.01
C LYS A 80 14.87 4.74 -12.60
N GLU A 81 16.12 5.18 -12.69
CA GLU A 81 17.21 4.36 -13.22
C GLU A 81 17.38 3.03 -12.49
N HIS A 82 17.15 3.01 -11.18
CA HIS A 82 17.22 1.80 -10.36
C HIS A 82 16.22 0.71 -10.79
N LYS A 83 15.07 1.07 -11.40
CA LYS A 83 14.11 0.08 -11.91
C LYS A 83 14.57 -0.56 -13.23
N LYS A 84 15.35 0.15 -14.04
CA LYS A 84 15.81 -0.35 -15.35
C LYS A 84 16.86 -1.45 -15.25
N ILE A 85 17.57 -1.49 -14.12
CA ILE A 85 18.64 -2.45 -13.85
C ILE A 85 18.25 -3.55 -12.84
N ALA A 86 17.02 -3.51 -12.33
CA ALA A 86 16.50 -4.45 -11.32
C ALA A 86 15.91 -5.72 -11.94
#